data_AF-A0A1G0CFV8-F1
#
_entry.id   AF-A0A1G0CFV8-F1
#
_cell.length_a   1.000
_cell.length_b   1.000
_cell.length_c   1.000
_cell.angle_alpha   90.00
_cell.angle_beta   90.00
_cell.angle_gamma   90.00
#
_symmetry.space_group_name_H-M   'P 1'
#
loop_
_entity.id
_entity.type
_entity.pdbx_description
1 polymer ?
#
loop_
_entity_poly.entity_id
_entity_poly.type
_entity_poly.pdbx_seq_one_letter_code
_entity_poly.pdbx_strand_id
1 'polypeptide(L)'
;MVLATIFESGVGIKFYMLLATALFVIGAFGVLYRKNAIILLMCIELMLNAANLLLVAFSTYFGKADGQLFVFFIMVVAAAEATVGLSILVLVFRNARSVDIRLFNKLKD
;
A
#
# COMPACT_ATOMS: atom_id res chain seq x y z
N MET A 1 -15.13 33.14 13.99
CA MET A 1 -14.99 32.19 15.12
C MET A 1 -15.05 30.74 14.64
N VAL A 2 -16.09 30.30 13.91
CA VAL A 2 -16.18 28.91 13.36
C VAL A 2 -15.03 28.55 12.41
N LEU A 3 -14.63 29.46 11.52
CA LEU A 3 -13.55 29.24 10.54
C LEU A 3 -12.16 29.10 11.18
N ALA A 4 -11.93 29.76 12.33
CA ALA A 4 -10.68 29.67 13.08
C ALA A 4 -10.59 28.31 13.80
N THR A 5 -11.68 27.77 14.33
CA THR A 5 -11.70 26.41 14.91
C THR A 5 -11.38 25.31 13.89
N ILE A 6 -11.69 25.50 12.61
CA ILE A 6 -11.32 24.52 11.55
C ILE A 6 -9.80 24.56 11.30
N PHE A 7 -9.16 25.73 11.42
CA PHE A 7 -7.73 25.91 11.18
C PHE A 7 -6.85 25.69 12.44
N GLU A 8 -7.39 25.96 13.63
CA GLU A 8 -6.81 25.70 14.96
C GLU A 8 -6.96 24.23 15.40
N SER A 9 -7.79 23.45 14.69
CA SER A 9 -7.78 21.99 14.78
C SER A 9 -6.53 21.50 14.06
N GLY A 10 -5.34 21.75 14.62
CA GLY A 10 -4.09 21.18 14.13
C GLY A 10 -4.34 19.71 13.79
N VAL A 11 -4.15 19.34 12.52
CA VAL A 11 -4.68 18.11 11.93
C VAL A 11 -4.41 16.95 12.88
N GLY A 12 -5.44 16.55 13.61
CA GLY A 12 -5.29 15.60 14.70
C GLY A 12 -4.87 14.25 14.15
N ILE A 13 -4.12 13.48 14.95
CA ILE A 13 -3.71 12.10 14.63
C ILE A 13 -4.86 11.21 14.09
N LYS A 14 -6.10 11.52 14.51
CA LYS A 14 -7.33 10.88 14.04
C LYS A 14 -7.53 10.97 12.52
N PHE A 15 -7.22 12.10 11.89
CA PHE A 15 -7.37 12.26 10.44
C PHE A 15 -6.37 11.39 9.67
N TYR A 16 -5.12 11.34 10.12
CA TYR A 16 -4.10 10.46 9.54
C TYR A 16 -4.46 8.99 9.70
N MET A 17 -4.98 8.59 10.86
CA MET A 17 -5.44 7.23 11.11
C MET A 17 -6.62 6.83 10.21
N LEU A 18 -7.60 7.74 10.05
CA LEU A 18 -8.76 7.51 9.19
C LEU A 18 -8.33 7.43 7.72
N LEU A 19 -7.43 8.30 7.27
CA LEU A 19 -6.87 8.27 5.91
C LEU A 19 -6.10 6.96 5.66
N ALA A 20 -5.21 6.56 6.57
CA ALA A 20 -4.46 5.32 6.45
C ALA A 20 -5.41 4.10 6.38
N THR A 21 -6.43 4.06 7.24
CA THR A 21 -7.43 2.98 7.22
C THR A 21 -8.20 2.96 5.91
N ALA A 22 -8.64 4.12 5.41
CA ALA A 22 -9.35 4.22 4.14
C ALA A 22 -8.50 3.74 2.96
N LEU A 23 -7.24 4.19 2.88
CA LEU A 23 -6.30 3.75 1.84
C LEU A 23 -6.03 2.25 1.90
N PHE A 24 -5.86 1.70 3.11
CA PHE A 24 -5.66 0.26 3.29
C PHE A 24 -6.87 -0.55 2.83
N VAL A 25 -8.08 -0.13 3.17
CA VAL A 25 -9.33 -0.80 2.74
C VAL A 25 -9.51 -0.70 1.23
N ILE A 26 -9.20 0.45 0.61
CA ILE A 26 -9.25 0.60 -0.86
C ILE A 26 -8.26 -0.35 -1.52
N GLY A 27 -7.03 -0.45 -0.99
CA GLY A 27 -6.03 -1.40 -1.47
C GLY A 27 -6.52 -2.85 -1.33
N ALA A 28 -7.04 -3.23 -0.17
CA ALA A 28 -7.57 -4.56 0.09
C ALA A 28 -8.74 -4.92 -0.85
N PHE A 29 -9.68 -3.99 -1.06
CA PHE A 29 -10.76 -4.17 -2.02
C PHE A 29 -10.24 -4.33 -3.45
N GLY A 30 -9.21 -3.57 -3.81
CA GLY A 30 -8.50 -3.71 -5.08
C GLY A 30 -7.90 -5.10 -5.27
N VAL A 31 -7.23 -5.65 -4.26
CA VAL A 31 -6.65 -7.01 -4.32
C VAL A 31 -7.74 -8.07 -4.55
N LEU A 32 -8.89 -7.96 -3.89
CA LEU A 32 -9.97 -8.95 -4.01
C LEU A 32 -10.70 -8.89 -5.36
N TYR A 33 -10.84 -7.71 -5.96
CA TYR A 33 -11.68 -7.52 -7.14
C TYR A 33 -10.90 -7.55 -8.46
N ARG A 34 -9.60 -7.23 -8.42
CA ARG A 34 -8.80 -7.06 -9.64
C ARG A 34 -8.16 -8.38 -10.07
N LYS A 35 -8.28 -8.65 -11.37
CA LYS A 35 -7.78 -9.87 -12.02
C LYS A 35 -6.51 -9.65 -12.83
N ASN A 36 -6.18 -8.40 -13.08
CA ASN A 36 -4.94 -7.99 -13.71
C ASN A 36 -3.84 -7.97 -12.64
N ALA A 37 -2.81 -8.79 -12.83
CA ALA A 37 -1.72 -8.94 -11.89
C ALA A 37 -0.91 -7.65 -11.66
N ILE A 38 -0.81 -6.75 -12.65
CA ILE A 38 -0.17 -5.43 -12.46
C ILE A 38 -0.96 -4.58 -11.46
N ILE A 39 -2.29 -4.57 -11.59
CA ILE A 39 -3.15 -3.82 -10.68
C ILE A 39 -3.09 -4.43 -9.27
N LEU A 40 -2.98 -5.75 -9.18
CA LEU A 40 -2.85 -6.43 -7.89
C LEU A 40 -1.56 -6.02 -7.15
N LEU A 41 -0.42 -5.95 -7.85
CA LEU A 41 0.84 -5.43 -7.29
C LEU A 41 0.68 -3.97 -6.83
N MET A 42 0.05 -3.11 -7.64
CA MET A 42 -0.20 -1.71 -7.26
C MET A 42 -1.10 -1.58 -6.02
N CYS A 43 -2.09 -2.46 -5.86
CA CYS A 43 -2.94 -2.47 -4.67
C CYS A 43 -2.18 -2.90 -3.41
N ILE A 44 -1.26 -3.86 -3.51
CA ILE A 44 -0.39 -4.28 -2.40
C ILE A 44 0.52 -3.12 -1.98
N GLU A 45 1.14 -2.42 -2.95
CA GLU A 45 1.95 -1.22 -2.68
C GLU A 45 1.15 -0.11 -2.00
N LEU A 46 -0.12 0.08 -2.38
CA LEU A 46 -1.02 1.04 -1.74
C LEU A 46 -1.29 0.66 -0.27
N MET A 47 -1.49 -0.63 0.02
CA MET A 47 -1.67 -1.12 1.39
C MET A 47 -0.42 -0.94 2.24
N LEU A 48 0.77 -1.21 1.69
CA LEU A 48 2.06 -0.98 2.38
C LEU A 48 2.29 0.51 2.65
N ASN A 49 1.95 1.39 1.71
CA ASN A 49 2.02 2.84 1.92
C ASN A 49 1.04 3.34 3.00
N ALA A 50 -0.16 2.78 3.05
CA ALA A 50 -1.12 3.08 4.12
C ALA A 50 -0.60 2.68 5.51
N ALA A 51 0.04 1.50 5.61
CA ALA A 51 0.68 1.05 6.84
C ALA A 51 1.85 1.98 7.24
N ASN A 52 2.68 2.39 6.29
CA ASN A 52 3.75 3.36 6.51
C ASN A 52 3.22 4.71 7.04
N LEU A 53 2.15 5.22 6.44
CA LEU A 53 1.51 6.47 6.88
C LEU A 53 1.05 6.37 8.34
N LEU A 54 0.40 5.27 8.72
CA LEU A 54 -0.03 5.04 10.10
C LEU A 54 1.17 5.01 11.05
N LEU A 55 2.27 4.38 10.64
CA LEU A 55 3.48 4.28 11.45
C LEU A 55 4.15 5.63 11.67
N VAL A 56 4.30 6.45 10.61
CA VAL A 56 4.81 7.83 10.73
C VAL A 56 3.91 8.66 11.63
N ALA A 57 2.59 8.53 11.48
CA ALA A 57 1.64 9.28 12.27
C ALA A 57 1.77 8.97 13.78
N PHE A 58 1.92 7.71 14.16
CA PHE A 58 2.21 7.33 15.54
C PHE A 58 3.59 7.76 16.01
N SER A 59 4.62 7.64 15.17
CA SER A 59 5.98 8.11 15.45
C SER A 59 5.99 9.59 15.84
N THR A 60 5.28 10.41 15.07
CA THR A 60 5.11 11.85 15.33
C THR A 60 4.28 12.11 16.59
N TYR A 61 3.21 11.34 16.83
CA TYR A 61 2.38 11.50 18.03
C TYR A 61 3.12 11.19 19.34
N PHE A 62 3.94 10.15 19.37
CA PHE A 62 4.74 9.78 20.54
C PHE A 62 6.08 10.53 20.64
N GLY A 63 6.43 11.33 19.63
CA GLY A 63 7.69 12.09 19.60
C GLY A 63 8.95 11.22 19.50
N LYS A 64 8.82 9.97 19.04
CA LYS A 64 9.95 9.03 18.88
C LYS A 64 10.22 8.81 17.40
N ALA A 65 11.49 8.78 16.99
CA ALA A 65 11.89 8.58 15.60
C ALA A 65 11.92 7.09 15.17
N ASP A 66 11.70 6.15 16.09
CA ASP A 66 11.78 4.71 15.82
C ASP A 66 10.80 4.25 14.72
N GLY A 67 9.59 4.82 14.70
CA GLY A 67 8.61 4.54 13.64
C GLY A 67 9.08 5.07 12.28
N GLN A 68 9.61 6.28 12.22
CA GLN A 68 10.15 6.82 10.97
C GLN A 68 11.31 5.95 10.42
N LEU A 69 12.18 5.44 11.28
CA LEU A 69 13.25 4.52 10.87
C LEU A 69 12.69 3.21 10.27
N PHE A 70 11.67 2.63 10.88
CA PHE A 70 11.04 1.42 10.36
C PHE A 70 10.39 1.63 8.99
N VAL A 71 9.81 2.82 8.74
CA VAL A 71 9.23 3.18 7.43
C VAL A 71 10.28 3.20 6.33
N PHE A 72 11.52 3.65 6.61
CA PHE A 72 12.61 3.55 5.63
C PHE A 72 12.94 2.11 5.28
N PHE A 73 12.98 1.20 6.25
CA PHE A 73 13.18 -0.22 5.97
C PHE A 73 12.04 -0.80 5.13
N ILE A 74 10.78 -0.45 5.44
CA ILE A 74 9.63 -0.90 4.64
C ILE A 74 9.72 -0.37 3.20
N MET A 75 10.11 0.89 2.98
CA MET A 75 10.25 1.44 1.62
C MET A 75 11.31 0.68 0.80
N VAL A 76 12.41 0.28 1.42
CA VAL A 76 13.45 -0.54 0.76
C VAL A 76 12.91 -1.93 0.42
N VAL A 77 12.19 -2.57 1.35
CA VAL A 77 11.56 -3.88 1.13
C VAL A 77 10.51 -3.81 0.03
N ALA A 78 9.67 -2.78 0.03
CA ALA A 78 8.65 -2.54 -1.00
C ALA A 78 9.30 -2.35 -2.38
N ALA A 79 10.38 -1.58 -2.48
CA ALA A 79 11.12 -1.45 -3.73
C ALA A 79 11.67 -2.80 -4.24
N ALA A 80 12.18 -3.64 -3.32
CA ALA A 80 12.64 -4.99 -3.67
C ALA A 80 11.48 -5.90 -4.10
N GLU A 81 10.36 -5.89 -3.38
CA GLU A 81 9.15 -6.65 -3.70
C GLU A 81 8.59 -6.27 -5.08
N ALA A 82 8.38 -4.98 -5.35
CA ALA A 82 7.88 -4.49 -6.63
C ALA A 82 8.80 -4.89 -7.79
N THR A 83 10.11 -4.84 -7.59
CA THR A 83 11.10 -5.24 -8.61
C THR A 83 10.98 -6.73 -8.90
N VAL A 84 10.91 -7.58 -7.87
CA VAL A 84 10.78 -9.03 -8.04
C VAL A 84 9.43 -9.40 -8.65
N GLY A 85 8.33 -8.82 -8.16
CA GLY A 85 6.98 -9.06 -8.64
C GLY A 85 6.80 -8.68 -10.11
N LEU A 86 7.30 -7.50 -10.51
CA LEU A 86 7.26 -7.07 -11.90
C LEU A 86 8.16 -7.94 -12.80
N SER A 87 9.34 -8.35 -12.32
CA SER A 87 10.24 -9.23 -13.08
C SER A 87 9.57 -10.57 -13.42
N ILE A 88 8.91 -11.19 -12.43
CA ILE A 88 8.15 -12.42 -12.63
C ILE A 88 7.00 -12.18 -13.61
N LEU A 89 6.28 -11.06 -13.46
CA LEU A 89 5.15 -10.72 -14.31
C LEU A 89 5.56 -10.52 -15.78
N VAL A 90 6.69 -9.87 -16.05
CA VAL A 90 7.24 -9.73 -17.41
C VAL A 90 7.61 -11.09 -18.00
N LEU A 91 8.25 -11.97 -17.22
CA LEU A 91 8.60 -13.31 -17.67
C LEU A 91 7.36 -14.11 -18.07
N VAL A 92 6.30 -14.05 -17.25
CA VAL A 92 5.04 -14.70 -17.59
C VAL A 92 4.37 -14.05 -18.79
N PHE A 93 4.31 -12.73 -18.85
CA PHE A 93 3.68 -12.02 -19.96
C PHE A 93 4.30 -12.40 -21.30
N ARG A 94 5.62 -12.65 -21.34
CA ARG A 94 6.31 -13.14 -22.54
C ARG A 94 5.84 -14.52 -23.00
N ASN A 95 5.41 -15.39 -22.08
CA ASN A 95 4.94 -16.74 -22.37
C ASN A 95 3.41 -16.79 -22.61
N ALA A 96 2.63 -16.10 -21.79
CA ALA A 96 1.17 -16.14 -21.79
C ALA A 96 0.50 -15.02 -22.62
N ARG A 97 1.25 -14.00 -23.07
CA ARG A 97 0.77 -12.76 -23.73
C ARG A 97 -0.38 -12.04 -23.02
N SER A 98 -0.57 -12.32 -21.73
CA SER A 98 -1.66 -11.76 -20.93
C SER A 98 -1.23 -11.62 -19.48
N VAL A 99 -1.83 -10.64 -18.80
CA VAL A 99 -1.61 -10.31 -17.37
C VAL A 99 -2.78 -10.76 -16.49
N ASP A 100 -3.75 -11.53 -17.03
CA ASP A 100 -4.85 -12.09 -16.24
C ASP A 100 -4.36 -13.27 -15.40
N ILE A 101 -4.55 -13.17 -14.08
CA ILE A 101 -4.08 -14.15 -13.11
C ILE A 101 -4.83 -15.50 -13.21
N ARG A 102 -5.96 -15.57 -13.92
CA ARG A 102 -6.71 -16.82 -14.10
C ARG A 102 -6.05 -17.81 -15.05
N LEU A 103 -5.13 -17.34 -15.89
CA LEU A 103 -4.35 -18.21 -16.78
C LEU A 103 -3.42 -19.16 -16.02
N PHE A 104 -3.13 -18.88 -14.74
CA PHE A 104 -2.31 -19.72 -13.87
C PHE A 104 -3.07 -20.86 -13.20
N ASN A 105 -4.38 -21.01 -13.42
CA ASN A 105 -5.19 -22.09 -12.84
C ASN A 105 -4.93 -23.47 -13.50
N LYS A 106 -3.79 -23.66 -14.17
CA LYS A 106 -3.41 -24.87 -14.92
C LYS A 106 -2.76 -25.97 -14.06
N LEU A 107 -2.56 -25.73 -12.77
CA LEU A 107 -1.91 -26.66 -11.83
C LEU A 107 -2.90 -27.45 -10.97
N LYS A 108 -4.19 -27.42 -11.31
CA LYS A 108 -5.25 -28.09 -10.54
C LYS A 108 -5.53 -29.52 -11.01
N ASP A 109 -4.82 -30.01 -12.03
CA ASP A 109 -4.90 -31.38 -12.54
C ASP A 109 -3.55 -32.10 -12.38
#